data_AF-A0A662JP66-F1
#
_entry.id   AF-A0A662JP66-F1
#
_cell.length_a   1.000
_cell.length_b   1.000
_cell.length_c   1.000
_cell.angle_alpha   90.00
_cell.angle_beta   90.00
_cell.angle_gamma   90.00
#
_symmetry.space_group_name_H-M   'P 1'
#
loop_
_entity.id
_entity.type
_entity.pdbx_description
1 polymer ?
#
loop_
_entity_poly.entity_id
_entity_poly.type
_entity_poly.pdbx_seq_one_letter_code
_entity_poly.pdbx_strand_id
1 'polypeptide(L)'
;LRASSFDRRKEPPNIKAVEGQSMKWGAREALRGLKEPPDVIYDLGDVGKEPMIRILGENAVDVVRKAVKIAGKVKELKNTS
;
A
#
# COMPACT_ATOMS: atom_id res chain seq x y z
N LEU A 1 6.78 7.98 -8.24
CA LEU A 1 5.59 7.64 -7.44
C LEU A 1 6.03 7.64 -5.99
N ARG A 2 5.27 8.29 -5.11
CA ARG A 2 5.55 8.33 -3.67
C ARG A 2 4.90 7.12 -3.01
N ALA A 3 5.64 6.43 -2.15
CA ALA A 3 5.13 5.28 -1.42
C ALA A 3 5.10 5.56 0.07
N SER A 4 4.09 5.02 0.75
CA SER A 4 4.03 4.92 2.20
C SER A 4 3.69 3.49 2.59
N SER A 5 3.83 3.16 3.88
CA SER A 5 3.58 1.83 4.39
C SER A 5 3.03 1.84 5.80
N PHE A 6 2.48 0.70 6.22
CA PHE A 6 2.15 0.44 7.60
C PHE A 6 2.58 -0.98 7.99
N ASP A 7 2.84 -1.18 9.27
CA ASP A 7 3.24 -2.48 9.81
C ASP A 7 2.04 -3.15 10.50
N ARG A 8 1.54 -4.24 9.91
CA ARG A 8 0.40 -5.00 10.47
C ARG A 8 0.65 -5.54 11.87
N ARG A 9 1.90 -5.73 12.26
CA ARG A 9 2.25 -6.18 13.62
C ARG A 9 1.94 -5.11 14.67
N LYS A 10 1.85 -3.85 14.26
CA LYS A 10 1.47 -2.72 15.13
C LYS A 10 -0.05 -2.49 15.21
N GLU A 11 -0.85 -3.26 14.47
CA GLU A 11 -2.30 -3.14 14.49
C GLU A 11 -2.84 -3.56 15.87
N PRO A 12 -3.59 -2.68 16.57
CA PRO A 12 -4.11 -2.97 17.90
C PRO A 12 -4.98 -4.24 17.92
N PRO A 13 -4.91 -5.08 18.97
CA PRO A 13 -5.69 -6.32 19.04
C PRO A 13 -7.20 -6.12 18.90
N ASN A 14 -7.73 -5.04 19.49
CA ASN A 14 -9.15 -4.68 19.39
C ASN A 14 -9.57 -4.25 17.97
N ILE A 15 -8.64 -3.79 17.13
CA ILE A 15 -8.87 -3.50 15.72
C ILE A 15 -8.77 -4.78 14.90
N LYS A 16 -7.76 -5.63 15.17
CA LYS A 16 -7.59 -6.95 14.52
C LYS A 16 -8.81 -7.85 14.69
N ALA A 17 -9.48 -7.77 15.84
CA ALA A 17 -10.66 -8.59 16.16
C ALA A 17 -11.94 -8.16 15.42
N VAL A 18 -11.98 -6.97 14.84
CA VAL A 18 -13.17 -6.44 14.16
C VAL A 18 -12.96 -6.49 12.65
N GLU A 19 -13.81 -7.28 11.99
CA GLU A 19 -13.77 -7.42 10.53
C GLU A 19 -13.90 -6.05 9.82
N GLY A 20 -13.11 -5.86 8.77
CA GLY A 20 -13.11 -4.63 7.97
C GLY A 20 -12.39 -3.42 8.60
N GLN A 21 -11.90 -3.50 9.85
CA GLN A 21 -11.22 -2.36 10.49
C GLN A 21 -9.73 -2.27 10.19
N SER A 22 -9.07 -3.40 9.90
CA SER A 22 -7.63 -3.43 9.60
C SER A 22 -7.24 -2.48 8.49
N MET A 23 -8.06 -2.38 7.43
CA MET A 23 -7.74 -1.52 6.30
C MET A 23 -7.91 -0.03 6.63
N LYS A 24 -8.92 0.33 7.42
CA LYS A 24 -9.13 1.71 7.86
C LYS A 24 -7.99 2.16 8.76
N TRP A 25 -7.57 1.30 9.68
CA TRP A 25 -6.40 1.57 10.53
C TRP A 25 -5.12 1.68 9.71
N GLY A 26 -4.82 0.70 8.85
CA GLY A 26 -3.60 0.69 8.03
C GLY A 26 -3.49 1.90 7.11
N ALA A 27 -4.61 2.33 6.50
CA ALA A 27 -4.65 3.55 5.71
C ALA A 27 -4.32 4.79 6.56
N ARG A 28 -4.92 4.92 7.77
CA ARG A 28 -4.60 6.04 8.67
C ARG A 28 -3.13 6.04 9.09
N GLU A 29 -2.57 4.89 9.41
CA GLU A 29 -1.15 4.78 9.76
C GLU A 29 -0.25 5.19 8.60
N ALA A 30 -0.53 4.70 7.39
CA ALA A 30 0.26 5.02 6.20
C ALA A 30 0.15 6.50 5.78
N LEU A 31 -0.95 7.18 6.14
CA LEU A 31 -1.14 8.60 5.85
C LEU A 31 -0.60 9.52 6.96
N ARG A 32 -0.24 8.97 8.13
CA ARG A 32 0.15 9.76 9.29
C ARG A 32 1.40 10.60 9.00
N GLY A 33 1.28 11.91 9.19
CA GLY A 33 2.39 12.86 9.03
C GLY A 33 2.74 13.21 7.58
N LEU A 34 1.99 12.71 6.60
CA LEU A 34 2.16 13.10 5.20
C LEU A 34 1.44 14.42 4.91
N LYS A 35 2.12 15.34 4.22
CA LYS A 35 1.51 16.60 3.74
C LYS A 35 0.63 16.38 2.50
N GLU A 36 0.92 15.34 1.73
CA GLU A 36 0.25 14.96 0.49
C GLU A 36 0.00 13.45 0.49
N PRO A 37 -1.11 12.96 -0.11
CA PRO A 37 -1.36 11.53 -0.20
C PRO A 37 -0.29 10.83 -1.06
N PRO A 38 0.10 9.58 -0.69
CA PRO A 38 1.03 8.80 -1.50
C PRO A 38 0.33 8.24 -2.74
N ASP A 39 1.11 7.87 -3.76
CA ASP A 39 0.61 7.12 -4.92
C ASP A 39 0.40 5.64 -4.58
N VAL A 40 1.12 5.14 -3.58
CA VAL A 40 1.15 3.72 -3.21
C VAL A 40 1.16 3.57 -1.68
N ILE A 41 0.35 2.66 -1.16
CA ILE A 41 0.44 2.16 0.22
C ILE A 41 0.75 0.68 0.18
N TYR A 42 1.79 0.24 0.88
CA TYR A 42 2.12 -1.18 1.00
C TYR A 42 2.21 -1.66 2.45
N ASP A 43 2.09 -2.97 2.63
CA ASP A 43 2.41 -3.66 3.87
C ASP A 43 3.15 -4.96 3.56
N LEU A 44 3.96 -5.43 4.50
CA LEU A 44 4.77 -6.65 4.34
C LEU A 44 4.04 -7.92 4.79
N GLY A 45 2.72 -7.85 4.97
CA GLY A 45 1.94 -8.96 5.51
C GLY A 45 2.07 -9.10 7.03
N ASP A 46 1.53 -10.19 7.54
CA ASP A 46 1.61 -10.65 8.93
C ASP A 46 1.44 -12.17 8.93
N VAL A 47 1.52 -12.84 10.09
CA VAL A 47 1.22 -14.28 10.18
C VAL A 47 -0.19 -14.55 9.61
N GLY A 48 -0.27 -15.39 8.57
CA GLY A 48 -1.52 -15.72 7.88
C GLY A 48 -2.07 -14.61 6.97
N LYS A 49 -1.33 -13.54 6.71
CA LYS A 49 -1.73 -12.43 5.83
C LYS A 49 -0.63 -12.15 4.79
N GLU A 50 -0.98 -12.25 3.52
CA GLU A 50 -0.05 -11.97 2.42
C GLU A 50 0.36 -10.48 2.37
N PRO A 51 1.62 -10.18 1.97
CA PRO A 51 2.05 -8.82 1.64
C PRO A 51 1.20 -8.21 0.53
N MET A 52 0.98 -6.90 0.57
CA MET A 52 0.12 -6.23 -0.41
C MET A 52 0.62 -4.84 -0.77
N ILE A 53 0.52 -4.49 -2.05
CA ILE A 53 0.74 -3.14 -2.59
C ILE A 53 -0.59 -2.60 -3.11
N ARG A 54 -0.95 -1.38 -2.71
CA ARG A 54 -2.21 -0.72 -3.10
C ARG A 54 -1.89 0.59 -3.81
N ILE A 55 -2.36 0.75 -5.04
CA ILE A 55 -2.14 1.95 -5.86
C ILE A 55 -3.33 2.89 -5.69
N LEU A 56 -3.05 4.15 -5.37
CA LEU A 56 -4.03 5.21 -5.18
C LEU A 56 -4.04 6.18 -6.36
N GLY A 57 -5.20 6.71 -6.69
CA GLY A 57 -5.38 7.73 -7.72
C GLY A 57 -6.73 8.41 -7.60
N GLU A 58 -6.86 9.57 -8.23
CA GLU A 58 -8.09 10.38 -8.21
C GLU A 58 -9.25 9.68 -8.93
N ASN A 59 -8.93 8.80 -9.87
CA ASN A 59 -9.89 7.99 -10.61
C ASN A 59 -9.20 6.70 -11.13
N ALA A 60 -10.01 5.80 -11.70
CA ALA A 60 -9.53 4.51 -12.19
C ALA A 60 -8.44 4.65 -13.28
N VAL A 61 -8.54 5.65 -14.16
CA VAL A 61 -7.57 5.88 -15.24
C VAL A 61 -6.20 6.28 -14.67
N ASP A 62 -6.16 7.15 -13.64
CA ASP A 62 -4.93 7.50 -12.95
C ASP A 62 -4.28 6.27 -12.29
N VAL A 63 -5.06 5.43 -11.61
CA VAL A 63 -4.58 4.18 -10.98
C VAL A 63 -3.94 3.26 -12.03
N VAL A 64 -4.63 3.03 -13.15
CA VAL A 64 -4.11 2.16 -14.24
C VAL A 64 -2.83 2.73 -14.83
N ARG A 65 -2.78 4.05 -15.08
CA ARG A 65 -1.56 4.71 -15.58
C ARG A 65 -0.37 4.52 -14.64
N LYS A 66 -0.59 4.66 -13.32
CA LYS A 66 0.44 4.40 -12.30
C LYS A 66 0.87 2.93 -12.30
N ALA A 67 -0.06 1.99 -12.42
CA ALA A 67 0.22 0.56 -12.49
C ALA A 67 1.09 0.20 -13.71
N VAL A 68 0.76 0.71 -14.90
CA VAL A 68 1.54 0.50 -16.13
C VAL A 68 2.97 1.03 -15.97
N LYS A 69 3.13 2.23 -15.38
CA LYS A 69 4.45 2.81 -15.10
C LYS A 69 5.29 1.91 -14.17
N ILE A 70 4.68 1.35 -13.13
CA ILE A 70 5.35 0.42 -12.20
C ILE A 70 5.77 -0.85 -12.95
N ALA A 71 4.87 -1.45 -13.73
CA ALA A 71 5.15 -2.67 -14.49
C ALA A 71 6.30 -2.49 -15.49
N GLY A 72 6.34 -1.35 -16.19
CA GLY A 72 7.47 -0.98 -17.07
C GLY A 72 8.80 -0.96 -16.32
N LYS A 73 8.84 -0.34 -15.13
CA LYS A 73 10.07 -0.28 -14.33
C LYS A 73 10.50 -1.65 -13.80
N VAL A 74 9.56 -2.50 -13.40
CA VAL A 74 9.85 -3.88 -12.99
C VAL A 74 10.48 -4.67 -14.13
N LYS A 75 10.01 -4.49 -15.37
CA LYS A 75 10.61 -5.13 -16.55
C LYS A 75 12.06 -4.68 -16.76
N GLU A 76 12.34 -3.38 -16.66
CA GLU A 76 13.71 -2.85 -16.76
C GLU A 76 14.66 -3.44 -15.70
N LEU A 77 14.21 -3.52 -14.44
CA LEU A 77 15.01 -4.08 -13.34
C LEU A 77 15.33 -5.56 -13.56
N LYS A 78 14.37 -6.34 -14.03
CA LYS A 78 14.57 -7.76 -14.36
C LYS A 78 15.52 -7.98 -15.52
N ASN A 79 15.58 -7.06 -16.48
CA ASN A 79 16.50 -7.15 -17.61
C ASN A 79 17.94 -6.74 -17.27
N THR A 80 18.14 -6.14 -16.09
CA THR A 80 19.46 -5.68 -15.59
C THR A 80 20.01 -6.61 -14.50
N SER A 81 19.24 -7.63 -14.10
CA SER A 81 19.63 -8.67 -13.13
C SER A 81 19.97 -9.97 -13.86
#